data_AF-A0A920DID7-F1
#
_entry.id   AF-A0A920DID7-F1
#
_cell.length_a   1.000
_cell.length_b   1.000
_cell.length_c   1.000
_cell.angle_alpha   90.00
_cell.angle_beta   90.00
_cell.angle_gamma   90.00
#
_symmetry.space_group_name_H-M   'P 1'
#
loop_
_entity.id
_entity.type
_entity.pdbx_description
1 polymer ?
#
loop_
_entity_poly.entity_id
_entity_poly.type
_entity_poly.pdbx_seq_one_letter_code
_entity_poly.pdbx_strand_id
1 'polypeptide(L)'
;MKMHLTLLNGANANDPTPDASGEYTGDVINTSSSSHEDTDADGDTLIVTEIRTGSSEGSGTSGSIGSYLTGTYGQLRMNQNGSYTYIANQSAADALDPGDTVTDSFNYTVDDQSGAVNATDKAVLEITVAGVNDPITAVNDADAVNEDATINRSTSDSQELDHDDTDPDADDVSGSFTITAIRTGRESATSGTTAGTIGRAL
;
A
#
# COMPACT_ATOMS: atom_id res chain seq x y z
N MET A 1 4.79 12.61 16.68
CA MET A 1 3.72 13.52 16.23
C MET A 1 2.67 12.61 15.59
N LYS A 2 1.42 12.72 16.03
CA LYS A 2 0.31 11.79 15.75
C LYS A 2 -0.06 11.81 14.26
N MET A 3 -0.37 10.64 13.70
CA MET A 3 -1.14 10.52 12.46
C MET A 3 -2.46 9.83 12.81
N HIS A 4 -3.56 10.54 12.60
CA HIS A 4 -4.94 10.05 12.69
C HIS A 4 -5.26 9.30 11.38
N LEU A 5 -5.91 8.14 11.48
CA LEU A 5 -6.59 7.50 10.37
C LEU A 5 -8.08 7.37 10.71
N THR A 6 -8.94 7.81 9.80
CA THR A 6 -10.39 7.67 9.91
C THR A 6 -10.81 6.54 8.99
N LEU A 7 -11.27 5.42 9.56
CA LEU A 7 -11.97 4.36 8.84
C LEU A 7 -13.42 4.82 8.64
N LEU A 8 -13.85 5.02 7.40
CA LEU A 8 -15.27 5.15 7.09
C LEU A 8 -15.81 3.75 6.85
N ASN A 9 -16.46 3.18 7.87
CA ASN A 9 -17.24 1.95 7.72
C ASN A 9 -18.40 2.21 6.75
N GLY A 10 -18.29 1.69 5.53
CA GLY A 10 -19.41 1.56 4.62
C GLY A 10 -20.34 0.44 5.09
N ALA A 11 -21.44 0.82 5.75
CA ALA A 11 -22.67 0.05 5.96
C ALA A 11 -22.74 -1.04 7.06
N ASN A 12 -22.60 -0.65 8.34
CA ASN A 12 -23.53 -1.06 9.40
C ASN A 12 -23.55 0.05 10.49
N ALA A 13 -24.73 0.54 10.87
CA ALA A 13 -24.93 1.86 11.45
C ALA A 13 -24.65 1.95 12.97
N ASN A 14 -23.91 3.00 13.38
CA ASN A 14 -23.98 3.78 14.65
C ASN A 14 -22.69 3.91 15.52
N ASP A 15 -21.55 4.38 15.00
CA ASP A 15 -20.59 5.16 15.82
C ASP A 15 -19.58 5.94 14.93
N PRO A 16 -19.46 7.28 15.03
CA PRO A 16 -18.59 8.09 14.17
C PRO A 16 -17.14 8.31 14.69
N THR A 17 -16.54 7.44 15.51
CA THR A 17 -15.20 7.72 16.07
C THR A 17 -14.13 6.60 15.91
N PRO A 18 -12.89 6.90 15.43
CA PRO A 18 -11.80 5.91 15.22
C PRO A 18 -10.90 5.69 16.46
N ASP A 19 -10.34 4.48 16.65
CA ASP A 19 -9.34 4.16 17.69
C ASP A 19 -7.86 4.19 17.19
N ALA A 20 -6.90 4.19 18.13
CA ALA A 20 -5.57 4.80 17.99
C ALA A 20 -4.35 3.86 18.21
N SER A 21 -4.39 2.61 17.75
CA SER A 21 -3.35 1.60 18.09
C SER A 21 -2.36 1.17 16.99
N GLY A 22 -2.55 1.53 15.72
CA GLY A 22 -1.55 1.26 14.66
C GLY A 22 -1.48 -0.21 14.19
N GLU A 23 -2.55 -0.97 14.41
CA GLU A 23 -2.82 -2.29 13.82
C GLU A 23 -4.01 -2.14 12.85
N TYR A 24 -3.92 -2.65 11.60
CA TYR A 24 -5.00 -2.54 10.59
C TYR A 24 -5.89 -3.80 10.54
N THR A 25 -6.08 -4.46 11.68
CA THR A 25 -6.96 -5.63 11.79
C THR A 25 -8.36 -5.15 12.10
N GLY A 26 -9.21 -5.08 11.08
CA GLY A 26 -10.65 -5.08 11.30
C GLY A 26 -11.14 -6.52 11.52
N ASP A 27 -12.19 -6.67 12.30
CA ASP A 27 -13.00 -7.88 12.33
C ASP A 27 -14.35 -7.52 11.71
N VAL A 28 -14.76 -8.34 10.75
CA VAL A 28 -16.00 -8.20 10.00
C VAL A 28 -17.20 -8.77 10.76
N ILE A 29 -16.97 -9.58 11.80
CA ILE A 29 -18.00 -10.26 12.60
C ILE A 29 -18.00 -9.76 14.06
N ASN A 30 -16.84 -9.72 14.73
CA ASN A 30 -16.72 -9.22 16.11
C ASN A 30 -15.96 -7.90 16.12
N THR A 31 -16.64 -6.76 16.11
CA THR A 31 -15.90 -5.51 16.33
C THR A 31 -15.23 -5.55 17.71
N SER A 32 -14.09 -4.88 17.88
CA SER A 32 -13.41 -4.74 19.19
C SER A 32 -14.26 -4.00 20.25
N SER A 33 -15.49 -3.61 19.90
CA SER A 33 -16.47 -2.99 20.75
C SER A 33 -17.31 -4.04 21.47
N SER A 34 -17.32 -4.01 22.81
CA SER A 34 -18.23 -4.82 23.64
C SER A 34 -19.73 -4.46 23.48
N SER A 35 -20.07 -3.58 22.54
CA SER A 35 -21.44 -3.13 22.27
C SER A 35 -21.84 -3.24 20.79
N HIS A 36 -20.98 -3.75 19.90
CA HIS A 36 -21.25 -3.87 18.47
C HIS A 36 -20.75 -5.21 17.93
N GLU A 37 -21.28 -6.31 18.46
CA GLU A 37 -21.13 -7.63 17.83
C GLU A 37 -22.20 -7.76 16.74
N ASP A 38 -21.83 -8.24 15.54
CA ASP A 38 -22.84 -8.74 14.62
C ASP A 38 -23.38 -10.04 15.22
N THR A 39 -24.50 -9.89 15.93
CA THR A 39 -25.22 -11.00 16.54
C THR A 39 -26.40 -11.33 15.65
N ASP A 40 -26.58 -12.60 15.33
CA ASP A 40 -27.83 -13.06 14.79
C ASP A 40 -28.94 -12.93 15.85
N ALA A 41 -30.20 -13.00 15.42
CA ALA A 41 -31.32 -12.88 16.34
C ALA A 41 -31.47 -14.12 17.25
N ASP A 42 -30.84 -15.25 16.90
CA ASP A 42 -31.03 -16.57 17.50
C ASP A 42 -29.83 -17.04 18.36
N GLY A 43 -28.69 -16.34 18.33
CA GLY A 43 -27.48 -16.60 19.12
C GLY A 43 -26.46 -17.56 18.46
N ASP A 44 -26.61 -17.85 17.17
CA ASP A 44 -25.72 -18.69 16.37
C ASP A 44 -24.41 -17.98 16.00
N THR A 45 -23.38 -18.79 15.71
CA THR A 45 -22.05 -18.29 15.35
C THR A 45 -21.98 -17.93 13.87
N LEU A 46 -21.75 -16.66 13.57
CA LEU A 46 -21.50 -16.21 12.19
C LEU A 46 -20.13 -16.67 11.69
N ILE A 47 -20.06 -17.09 10.42
CA ILE A 47 -18.80 -17.38 9.72
C ILE A 47 -18.74 -16.73 8.34
N VAL A 48 -17.56 -16.32 7.90
CA VAL A 48 -17.33 -15.90 6.51
C VAL A 48 -17.11 -17.14 5.63
N THR A 49 -17.94 -17.29 4.60
CA THR A 49 -17.93 -18.46 3.69
C THR A 49 -17.39 -18.14 2.30
N GLU A 50 -17.50 -16.89 1.84
CA GLU A 50 -17.02 -16.46 0.53
C GLU A 50 -16.35 -15.08 0.60
N ILE A 51 -15.33 -14.86 -0.24
CA ILE A 51 -14.74 -13.55 -0.53
C ILE A 51 -14.60 -13.35 -2.04
N ARG A 52 -14.77 -12.12 -2.50
CA ARG A 52 -14.67 -11.73 -3.90
C ARG A 52 -14.12 -10.31 -4.02
N THR A 53 -13.52 -9.97 -5.17
CA THR A 53 -13.19 -8.57 -5.49
C THR A 53 -14.43 -7.78 -5.91
N GLY A 54 -14.35 -6.45 -5.87
CA GLY A 54 -15.37 -5.55 -6.43
C GLY A 54 -16.26 -4.89 -5.38
N SER A 55 -16.80 -3.72 -5.75
CA SER A 55 -17.63 -2.85 -4.91
C SER A 55 -19.12 -3.14 -4.95
N SER A 56 -19.53 -4.16 -5.72
CA SER A 56 -20.92 -4.62 -5.78
C SER A 56 -21.01 -6.06 -5.28
N GLU A 57 -21.98 -6.33 -4.41
CA GLU A 57 -22.20 -7.65 -3.84
C GLU A 57 -22.36 -8.74 -4.92
N GLY A 58 -21.66 -9.86 -4.74
CA GLY A 58 -21.70 -11.00 -5.66
C GLY A 58 -20.99 -10.78 -7.00
N SER A 59 -20.38 -9.61 -7.21
CA SER A 59 -19.59 -9.31 -8.41
C SER A 59 -18.11 -9.70 -8.25
N GLY A 60 -17.32 -9.45 -9.30
CA GLY A 60 -15.87 -9.67 -9.32
C GLY A 60 -15.43 -11.13 -9.24
N THR A 61 -14.15 -11.31 -8.94
CA THR A 61 -13.47 -12.61 -8.93
C THR A 61 -13.52 -13.22 -7.54
N SER A 62 -13.98 -14.46 -7.44
CA SER A 62 -14.01 -15.21 -6.18
C SER A 62 -12.61 -15.60 -5.72
N GLY A 63 -12.34 -15.41 -4.44
CA GLY A 63 -11.16 -15.91 -3.74
C GLY A 63 -11.42 -17.18 -2.95
N SER A 64 -10.52 -17.49 -2.02
CA SER A 64 -10.66 -18.59 -1.08
C SER A 64 -10.35 -18.10 0.34
N ILE A 65 -11.22 -18.44 1.29
CA ILE A 65 -11.04 -18.08 2.70
C ILE A 65 -9.69 -18.62 3.20
N GLY A 66 -8.97 -17.79 3.95
CA GLY A 66 -7.64 -18.06 4.48
C GLY A 66 -6.50 -17.85 3.48
N SER A 67 -6.80 -17.51 2.22
CA SER A 67 -5.80 -17.22 1.17
C SER A 67 -5.82 -15.74 0.78
N TYR A 68 -4.73 -15.27 0.17
CA TYR A 68 -4.68 -13.91 -0.38
C TYR A 68 -5.49 -13.81 -1.67
N LEU A 69 -6.33 -12.79 -1.74
CA LEU A 69 -7.09 -12.35 -2.89
C LEU A 69 -6.55 -10.99 -3.34
N THR A 70 -6.01 -10.94 -4.56
CA THR A 70 -5.41 -9.73 -5.12
C THR A 70 -6.49 -8.74 -5.59
N GLY A 71 -6.47 -7.54 -5.02
CA GLY A 71 -7.18 -6.34 -5.47
C GLY A 71 -6.33 -5.51 -6.42
N THR A 72 -6.67 -4.23 -6.58
CA THR A 72 -5.97 -3.30 -7.48
C THR A 72 -4.69 -2.78 -6.83
N TYR A 73 -4.79 -2.39 -5.55
CA TYR A 73 -3.72 -1.74 -4.80
C TYR A 73 -3.02 -2.68 -3.82
N GLY A 74 -3.66 -3.81 -3.49
CA GLY A 74 -3.10 -4.75 -2.51
C GLY A 74 -3.72 -6.13 -2.54
N GLN A 75 -3.42 -6.91 -1.51
CA GLN A 75 -3.93 -8.26 -1.33
C GLN A 75 -4.66 -8.38 0.01
N LEU A 76 -5.90 -8.88 -0.01
CA LEU A 76 -6.70 -9.17 1.17
C LEU A 76 -6.66 -10.67 1.48
N ARG A 77 -6.42 -11.04 2.73
CA ARG A 77 -6.67 -12.38 3.25
C ARG A 77 -7.69 -12.30 4.37
N MET A 78 -8.82 -12.97 4.20
CA MET A 78 -9.91 -13.05 5.19
C MET A 78 -10.03 -14.46 5.73
N ASN A 79 -10.24 -14.61 7.04
CA ASN A 79 -10.45 -15.89 7.70
C ASN A 79 -11.95 -16.11 7.98
N GLN A 80 -12.35 -17.35 8.29
CA GLN A 80 -13.75 -17.69 8.56
C GLN A 80 -14.35 -16.95 9.75
N ASN A 81 -13.52 -16.51 10.69
CA ASN A 81 -13.97 -15.77 11.88
C ASN A 81 -14.07 -14.26 11.65
N GLY A 82 -14.05 -13.77 10.41
CA GLY A 82 -14.17 -12.34 10.10
C GLY A 82 -12.85 -11.55 10.18
N SER A 83 -11.82 -12.09 10.86
CA SER A 83 -10.50 -11.44 10.89
C SER A 83 -9.86 -11.40 9.50
N TYR A 84 -9.24 -10.27 9.15
CA TYR A 84 -8.54 -10.12 7.88
C TYR A 84 -7.21 -9.38 8.01
N THR A 85 -6.37 -9.56 6.99
CA THR A 85 -5.14 -8.79 6.77
C THR A 85 -5.14 -8.25 5.35
N TYR A 86 -4.80 -6.98 5.18
CA TYR A 86 -4.59 -6.35 3.88
C TYR A 86 -3.15 -5.87 3.75
N ILE A 87 -2.55 -6.05 2.57
CA ILE A 87 -1.19 -5.59 2.26
C ILE A 87 -1.24 -4.80 0.95
N ALA A 88 -0.97 -3.51 0.98
CA ALA A 88 -0.77 -2.69 -0.21
C ALA A 88 0.60 -3.02 -0.82
N ASN A 89 0.62 -3.86 -1.85
CA ASN A 89 1.85 -4.42 -2.44
C ASN A 89 1.74 -4.63 -3.95
N GLN A 90 0.81 -3.91 -4.59
CA GLN A 90 0.70 -3.87 -6.04
C GLN A 90 1.43 -2.64 -6.55
N SER A 91 1.97 -2.71 -7.77
CA SER A 91 2.62 -1.56 -8.41
C SER A 91 1.70 -0.36 -8.59
N ALA A 92 0.38 -0.55 -8.54
CA ALA A 92 -0.58 0.54 -8.55
C ALA A 92 -0.65 1.30 -7.20
N ALA A 93 -0.21 0.68 -6.10
CA ALA A 93 -0.04 1.36 -4.82
C ALA A 93 1.30 2.08 -4.74
N ASP A 94 2.37 1.49 -5.30
CA ASP A 94 3.70 2.12 -5.42
C ASP A 94 3.68 3.35 -6.34
N ALA A 95 2.62 3.57 -7.12
CA ALA A 95 2.47 4.72 -8.01
C ALA A 95 1.60 5.84 -7.40
N LEU A 96 1.33 5.80 -6.09
CA LEU A 96 0.46 6.77 -5.42
C LEU A 96 1.28 7.84 -4.71
N ASP A 97 1.13 9.08 -5.15
CA ASP A 97 1.86 10.21 -4.58
C ASP A 97 1.40 10.52 -3.13
N PRO A 98 2.24 11.17 -2.30
CA PRO A 98 1.84 11.68 -1.00
C PRO A 98 0.58 12.55 -1.05
N GLY A 99 -0.48 12.07 -0.40
CA GLY A 99 -1.78 12.76 -0.34
C GLY A 99 -2.82 12.20 -1.28
N ASP A 100 -2.45 11.29 -2.19
CA ASP A 100 -3.40 10.49 -2.93
C ASP A 100 -4.10 9.49 -2.01
N THR A 101 -5.36 9.23 -2.32
CA THR A 101 -6.18 8.23 -1.63
C THR A 101 -7.01 7.49 -2.65
N VAL A 102 -6.91 6.17 -2.63
CA VAL A 102 -7.65 5.26 -3.50
C VAL A 102 -8.32 4.17 -2.68
N THR A 103 -9.26 3.45 -3.27
CA THR A 103 -10.01 2.40 -2.58
C THR A 103 -9.92 1.10 -3.33
N ASP A 104 -9.59 0.02 -2.60
CA ASP A 104 -9.89 -1.35 -3.00
C ASP A 104 -11.21 -1.79 -2.35
N SER A 105 -12.06 -2.47 -3.11
CA SER A 105 -13.31 -3.03 -2.59
C SER A 105 -13.34 -4.54 -2.75
N PHE A 106 -13.80 -5.21 -1.70
CA PHE A 106 -14.03 -6.65 -1.65
C PHE A 106 -15.44 -6.89 -1.16
N ASN A 107 -16.10 -7.95 -1.61
CA ASN A 107 -17.36 -8.38 -1.01
C ASN A 107 -17.22 -9.76 -0.40
N TYR A 108 -17.89 -9.97 0.72
CA TYR A 108 -17.84 -11.20 1.50
C TYR A 108 -19.26 -11.71 1.76
N THR A 109 -19.36 -13.02 2.01
CA THR A 109 -20.61 -13.65 2.43
C THR A 109 -20.46 -14.19 3.85
N VAL A 110 -21.36 -13.78 4.74
CA VAL A 110 -21.50 -14.37 6.08
C VAL A 110 -22.60 -15.41 6.08
N ASP A 111 -22.46 -16.42 6.93
CA ASP A 111 -23.44 -17.50 7.16
C ASP A 111 -23.69 -17.62 8.66
N ASP A 112 -24.96 -17.60 9.07
CA ASP A 112 -25.40 -17.76 10.46
C ASP A 112 -25.39 -19.22 10.96
N GLN A 113 -25.08 -20.18 10.09
CA GLN A 113 -25.05 -21.61 10.37
C GLN A 113 -26.40 -22.21 10.85
N SER A 114 -27.51 -21.47 10.72
CA SER A 114 -28.86 -21.96 11.06
C SER A 114 -29.32 -23.11 10.15
N GLY A 115 -28.69 -23.26 8.98
CA GLY A 115 -29.09 -24.19 7.94
C GLY A 115 -30.39 -23.79 7.21
N ALA A 116 -30.90 -22.59 7.47
CA ALA A 116 -32.05 -22.03 6.77
C ALA A 116 -31.70 -21.61 5.34
N VAL A 117 -32.73 -21.48 4.48
CA VAL A 117 -32.54 -21.10 3.06
C VAL A 117 -31.99 -19.68 2.89
N ASN A 118 -32.10 -18.83 3.92
CA ASN A 118 -31.61 -17.45 3.95
C ASN A 118 -30.58 -17.24 5.07
N ALA A 119 -29.82 -18.28 5.41
CA ALA A 119 -28.77 -18.25 6.43
C ALA A 119 -27.59 -17.33 6.06
N THR A 120 -27.53 -16.85 4.81
CA THR A 120 -26.38 -16.09 4.29
C THR A 120 -26.73 -14.67 3.89
N ASP A 121 -25.83 -13.74 4.16
CA ASP A 121 -25.90 -12.35 3.68
C ASP A 121 -24.57 -11.90 3.07
N LYS A 122 -24.61 -10.86 2.22
CA LYS A 122 -23.42 -10.31 1.56
C LYS A 122 -23.22 -8.86 1.93
N ALA A 123 -21.96 -8.46 2.05
CA ALA A 123 -21.58 -7.07 2.28
C ALA A 123 -20.26 -6.73 1.60
N VAL A 124 -19.93 -5.43 1.54
CA VAL A 124 -18.73 -4.89 0.92
C VAL A 124 -17.78 -4.35 1.99
N LEU A 125 -16.53 -4.80 1.93
CA LEU A 125 -15.39 -4.25 2.67
C LEU A 125 -14.62 -3.30 1.75
N GLU A 126 -14.58 -2.02 2.13
CA GLU A 126 -13.78 -0.99 1.45
C GLU A 126 -12.48 -0.74 2.21
N ILE A 127 -11.36 -0.80 1.51
CA ILE A 127 -10.02 -0.53 2.04
C ILE A 127 -9.47 0.71 1.35
N THR A 128 -9.27 1.78 2.12
CA THR A 128 -8.60 2.98 1.63
C THR A 128 -7.08 2.81 1.71
N VAL A 129 -6.40 3.00 0.58
CA VAL A 129 -4.95 3.04 0.46
C VAL A 129 -4.53 4.50 0.26
N ALA A 130 -3.60 4.96 1.08
CA ALA A 130 -3.04 6.31 0.98
C ALA A 130 -1.65 6.22 0.35
N GLY A 131 -1.37 7.11 -0.60
CA GLY A 131 -0.07 7.25 -1.21
C GLY A 131 0.97 7.77 -0.23
N VAL A 132 2.19 7.30 -0.40
CA VAL A 132 3.38 7.68 0.37
C VAL A 132 4.53 7.80 -0.61
N ASN A 133 5.50 8.66 -0.29
CA ASN A 133 6.64 8.87 -1.18
C ASN A 133 7.49 7.60 -1.21
N ASP A 134 7.78 7.11 -2.41
CA ASP A 134 8.65 5.96 -2.62
C ASP A 134 10.13 6.39 -2.76
N PRO A 135 11.10 5.51 -2.48
CA PRO A 135 12.51 5.87 -2.59
C PRO A 135 13.00 5.81 -4.03
N ILE A 136 13.73 6.85 -4.43
CA ILE A 136 14.48 6.87 -5.70
C ILE A 136 15.40 5.65 -5.81
N THR A 137 15.35 4.99 -6.97
CA THR A 137 16.29 3.95 -7.40
C THR A 137 17.30 4.55 -8.38
N ALA A 138 18.53 4.73 -7.91
CA ALA A 138 19.61 5.28 -8.72
C ALA A 138 20.27 4.21 -9.61
N VAL A 139 20.69 4.60 -10.81
CA VAL A 139 21.47 3.80 -11.75
C VAL A 139 22.91 4.30 -11.76
N ASN A 140 23.87 3.37 -11.92
CA ASN A 140 25.28 3.74 -11.94
C ASN A 140 25.70 4.30 -13.29
N ASP A 141 26.25 5.51 -13.28
CA ASP A 141 26.88 6.10 -14.45
C ASP A 141 28.32 5.66 -14.68
N ALA A 142 28.70 5.58 -15.95
CA ALA A 142 30.09 5.38 -16.35
C ALA A 142 30.41 6.24 -17.57
N ASP A 143 31.52 6.96 -17.48
CA ASP A 143 32.00 7.82 -18.54
C ASP A 143 33.49 7.58 -18.81
N ALA A 144 33.92 7.82 -20.06
CA ALA A 144 35.31 7.61 -20.48
C ALA A 144 35.77 8.74 -21.40
N VAL A 145 36.95 9.27 -21.11
CA VAL A 145 37.56 10.37 -21.86
C VAL A 145 39.04 10.08 -22.09
N ASN A 146 39.53 10.44 -23.28
CA ASN A 146 40.96 10.36 -23.58
C ASN A 146 41.72 11.46 -22.82
N GLU A 147 43.05 11.30 -22.74
CA GLU A 147 43.94 12.36 -22.23
C GLU A 147 43.69 13.67 -22.98
N ASP A 148 43.70 14.78 -22.24
CA ASP A 148 43.46 16.16 -22.72
C ASP A 148 42.08 16.43 -23.36
N ALA A 149 41.14 15.48 -23.31
CA ALA A 149 39.76 15.69 -23.72
C ALA A 149 38.85 16.06 -22.53
N THR A 150 37.64 16.52 -22.82
CA THR A 150 36.63 16.93 -21.82
C THR A 150 35.30 16.24 -22.12
N ILE A 151 34.60 15.84 -21.07
CA ILE A 151 33.20 15.42 -21.13
C ILE A 151 32.35 16.59 -20.66
N ASN A 152 31.26 16.86 -21.38
CA ASN A 152 30.23 17.79 -20.97
C ASN A 152 28.88 17.09 -21.15
N ARG A 153 28.07 17.05 -20.10
CA ARG A 153 26.72 16.47 -20.11
C ARG A 153 25.71 17.58 -19.84
N SER A 154 24.70 17.68 -20.70
CA SER A 154 23.53 18.54 -20.49
C SER A 154 22.41 17.77 -19.80
N THR A 155 21.47 18.47 -19.17
CA THR A 155 20.27 17.85 -18.54
C THR A 155 19.33 17.15 -19.52
N SER A 156 19.58 17.27 -20.83
CA SER A 156 18.86 16.53 -21.88
C SER A 156 19.64 15.34 -22.44
N ASP A 157 20.87 15.13 -21.98
CA ASP A 157 21.69 14.02 -22.46
C ASP A 157 21.27 12.73 -21.76
N SER A 158 21.21 11.62 -22.50
CA SER A 158 20.85 10.32 -21.94
C SER A 158 21.94 9.67 -21.08
N GLN A 159 22.99 10.41 -20.76
CA GLN A 159 24.10 10.03 -19.88
C GLN A 159 24.34 11.11 -18.82
N GLU A 160 23.36 12.00 -18.63
CA GLU A 160 23.29 12.79 -17.42
C GLU A 160 22.95 11.87 -16.24
N LEU A 161 23.45 12.23 -15.06
CA LEU A 161 23.57 11.35 -13.90
C LEU A 161 22.24 10.84 -13.32
N ASP A 162 21.12 11.52 -13.55
CA ASP A 162 19.81 11.09 -13.05
C ASP A 162 18.78 10.90 -14.18
N HIS A 163 19.26 10.84 -15.42
CA HIS A 163 18.42 10.62 -16.59
C HIS A 163 17.76 9.24 -16.59
N ASP A 164 18.41 8.21 -16.05
CA ASP A 164 17.86 6.84 -15.97
C ASP A 164 17.55 6.38 -14.53
N ASP A 165 17.64 7.28 -13.57
CA ASP A 165 17.09 7.10 -12.23
C ASP A 165 15.56 7.04 -12.28
N THR A 166 14.95 6.34 -11.32
CA THR A 166 13.49 6.16 -11.29
C THR A 166 12.93 6.29 -9.87
N ASP A 167 11.75 6.90 -9.76
CA ASP A 167 10.88 6.85 -8.59
C ASP A 167 9.53 6.24 -9.00
N PRO A 168 9.00 5.23 -8.28
CA PRO A 168 7.69 4.65 -8.59
C PRO A 168 6.51 5.63 -8.55
N ASP A 169 6.63 6.73 -7.80
CA ASP A 169 5.61 7.79 -7.69
C ASP A 169 5.21 8.36 -9.07
N ALA A 170 3.94 8.75 -9.23
CA ALA A 170 3.37 9.12 -10.52
C ALA A 170 3.80 10.51 -11.02
N ASP A 171 4.31 11.36 -10.14
CA ASP A 171 4.80 12.70 -10.48
C ASP A 171 6.27 12.73 -10.95
N ASP A 172 6.91 11.58 -11.07
CA ASP A 172 8.31 11.46 -11.49
C ASP A 172 8.55 11.87 -12.96
N VAL A 173 9.64 12.61 -13.16
CA VAL A 173 10.17 13.00 -14.46
C VAL A 173 11.67 12.69 -14.46
N SER A 174 12.08 11.68 -15.23
CA SER A 174 13.48 11.35 -15.49
C SER A 174 14.30 12.60 -15.82
N GLY A 175 15.47 12.77 -15.20
CA GLY A 175 16.30 13.96 -15.38
C GLY A 175 15.94 15.14 -14.45
N SER A 176 15.00 14.97 -13.52
CA SER A 176 14.50 16.04 -12.63
C SER A 176 14.79 15.79 -11.15
N PHE A 177 15.58 14.79 -10.82
CA PHE A 177 15.99 14.54 -9.45
C PHE A 177 17.01 15.60 -8.98
N THR A 178 17.30 15.60 -7.68
CA THR A 178 18.27 16.52 -7.10
C THR A 178 19.49 15.76 -6.62
N ILE A 179 20.60 15.94 -7.31
CA ILE A 179 21.90 15.41 -6.88
C ILE A 179 22.43 16.28 -5.74
N THR A 180 22.40 15.73 -4.52
CA THR A 180 22.77 16.47 -3.31
C THR A 180 24.25 16.37 -2.94
N ALA A 181 24.97 15.38 -3.47
CA ALA A 181 26.39 15.18 -3.20
C ALA A 181 27.10 14.42 -4.31
N ILE A 182 28.38 14.76 -4.54
CA ILE A 182 29.30 14.01 -5.41
C ILE A 182 30.52 13.65 -4.57
N ARG A 183 30.99 12.40 -4.68
CA ARG A 183 32.19 11.89 -3.98
C ARG A 183 33.15 11.23 -4.95
N THR A 184 34.45 11.28 -4.64
CA THR A 184 35.45 10.42 -5.29
C THR A 184 35.77 9.22 -4.40
N GLY A 185 36.16 8.11 -5.03
CA GLY A 185 36.52 6.86 -4.34
C GLY A 185 35.46 5.76 -4.49
N ARG A 186 35.72 4.59 -3.88
CA ARG A 186 34.79 3.45 -3.93
C ARG A 186 33.55 3.77 -3.10
N GLU A 187 32.40 3.35 -3.61
CA GLU A 187 31.18 3.28 -2.80
C GLU A 187 31.42 2.41 -1.57
N SER A 188 31.15 2.98 -0.39
CA SER A 188 31.18 2.21 0.86
C SER A 188 29.80 1.58 1.04
N ALA A 189 29.76 0.28 1.25
CA ALA A 189 28.53 -0.54 1.29
C ALA A 189 27.62 -0.27 2.52
N THR A 190 27.54 0.95 3.04
CA THR A 190 26.73 1.29 4.21
C THR A 190 26.01 2.60 3.96
N SER A 191 24.69 2.51 3.74
CA SER A 191 23.76 3.63 3.83
C SER A 191 23.96 4.34 5.17
N GLY A 192 24.63 5.48 5.15
CA GLY A 192 25.00 6.17 6.39
C GLY A 192 25.73 7.45 6.08
N THR A 193 25.02 8.56 6.28
CA THR A 193 25.48 9.96 6.35
C THR A 193 26.89 10.09 6.93
N THR A 194 27.90 10.03 6.07
CA THR A 194 29.27 10.45 6.41
C THR A 194 29.60 11.63 5.52
N ALA A 195 29.44 12.83 6.06
CA ALA A 195 29.83 14.06 5.41
C ALA A 195 31.33 13.99 5.03
N GLY A 196 31.61 13.82 3.74
CA GLY A 196 32.96 13.87 3.20
C GLY A 196 33.43 15.32 3.11
N THR A 197 34.63 15.59 3.63
CA THR A 197 35.26 16.92 3.52
C THR A 197 35.61 17.22 2.06
N ILE A 198 35.20 18.39 1.55
CA ILE A 198 35.57 18.89 0.23
C ILE A 198 37.10 18.90 0.12
N GLY A 199 37.64 18.13 -0.83
CA GLY A 199 39.07 18.15 -1.14
C GLY A 199 39.49 19.55 -1.58
N ARG A 200 40.34 20.21 -0.80
CA ARG A 200 41.01 21.44 -1.22
C ARG A 200 42.17 21.04 -2.14
N ALA A 201 42.14 21.48 -3.40
CA ALA A 201 43.30 21.39 -4.27
C ALA A 201 44.41 22.31 -3.74
N LEU A 202 45.65 21.80 -3.78
CA LEU A 202 46.89 22.55 -3.57
C LEU A 202 47.18 23.45 -4.77
#